data_AF-A0A526RKM9-F1
#
_entry.id   AF-A0A526RKM9-F1
#
_cell.length_a   1.000
_cell.length_b   1.000
_cell.length_c   1.000
_cell.angle_alpha   90.00
_cell.angle_beta   90.00
_cell.angle_gamma   90.00
#
_symmetry.space_group_name_H-M   'P 1'
#
loop_
_entity.id
_entity.type
_entity.pdbx_description
1 polymer ?
#
loop_
_entity_poly.entity_id
_entity_poly.type
_entity_poly.pdbx_seq_one_letter_code
_entity_poly.pdbx_strand_id
1 'polypeptide(L)'
;MTESKSMILGCAGKSLTPEEIRFYRDERPWGFILFARNVGETEQIRDLVASMRDTVGRTDAPVFIDQEGGRVQRLRPPLAPNYPAGGALGALWRNDREAGRRAAWLMARLHAFDLLRHGITADCLPVLDVPVEGASDVIGARAYGKEPGAVIELGRAAAEGLM
;
A
#
# COMPACT_ATOMS: atom_id res chain seq x y z
N MET A 1 25.73 13.54 -5.73
CA MET A 1 24.40 12.98 -5.42
C MET A 1 23.45 13.62 -6.39
N THR A 2 22.84 12.86 -7.29
CA THR A 2 21.89 13.42 -8.23
C THR A 2 20.60 13.63 -7.41
N GLU A 3 20.29 14.87 -7.04
CA GLU A 3 19.15 15.19 -6.16
C GLU A 3 17.83 14.73 -6.80
N SER A 4 16.99 13.98 -6.07
CA SER A 4 15.63 13.64 -6.51
C SER A 4 14.67 14.77 -6.17
N LYS A 5 13.70 15.05 -7.03
CA LYS A 5 12.64 16.02 -6.74
C LYS A 5 11.60 15.42 -5.79
N SER A 6 10.96 16.25 -4.97
CA SER A 6 9.95 15.88 -3.96
C SER A 6 8.60 15.49 -4.59
N MET A 7 8.59 14.45 -5.40
CA MET A 7 7.41 13.95 -6.12
C MET A 7 7.40 12.42 -6.14
N ILE A 8 6.19 11.85 -6.08
CA ILE A 8 5.92 10.43 -6.31
C ILE A 8 5.04 10.34 -7.55
N LEU A 9 5.45 9.55 -8.54
CA LEU A 9 4.76 9.47 -9.83
C LEU A 9 4.21 8.06 -10.08
N GLY A 10 3.02 7.98 -10.68
CA GLY A 10 2.49 6.74 -11.25
C GLY A 10 2.67 6.74 -12.78
N CYS A 11 2.39 5.59 -13.40
CA CYS A 11 2.36 5.43 -14.86
C CYS A 11 0.96 5.06 -15.37
N ALA A 12 0.78 5.21 -16.68
CA ALA A 12 -0.49 4.97 -17.35
C ALA A 12 -0.85 3.48 -17.43
N GLY A 13 0.14 2.62 -17.70
CA GLY A 13 -0.08 1.20 -18.01
C GLY A 13 0.81 0.24 -17.23
N LYS A 14 0.93 -0.98 -17.75
CA LYS A 14 1.72 -2.08 -17.15
C LYS A 14 3.18 -2.13 -17.62
N SER A 15 3.57 -1.19 -18.46
CA SER A 15 4.93 -0.94 -18.92
C SER A 15 5.08 0.56 -19.14
N LEU A 16 6.30 1.08 -19.00
CA LEU A 16 6.55 2.50 -19.26
C LEU A 16 6.59 2.78 -20.76
N THR A 17 6.00 3.90 -21.18
CA THR A 17 6.19 4.40 -22.55
C THR A 17 7.54 5.12 -22.69
N PRO A 18 8.06 5.29 -23.93
CA PRO A 18 9.25 6.10 -24.15
C PRO A 18 9.14 7.53 -23.61
N GLU A 19 7.94 8.12 -23.67
CA GLU A 19 7.66 9.45 -23.13
C GLU A 19 7.72 9.48 -21.61
N GLU A 20 7.13 8.48 -20.93
CA GLU A 20 7.22 8.34 -19.47
C GLU A 20 8.68 8.13 -19.03
N ILE A 21 9.44 7.31 -19.76
CA ILE A 21 10.87 7.08 -19.47
C ILE A 21 11.66 8.38 -19.57
N ARG A 22 11.49 9.15 -20.66
CA ARG A 22 12.15 10.45 -20.83
C ARG A 22 11.74 11.41 -19.71
N PHE A 23 10.44 11.52 -19.44
CA PHE A 23 9.91 12.40 -18.41
C PHE A 23 10.47 12.07 -17.02
N TYR A 24 10.52 10.79 -16.63
CA TYR A 24 11.07 10.39 -15.33
C TYR A 24 12.58 10.61 -15.23
N ARG A 25 13.33 10.46 -16.32
CA ARG A 25 14.77 10.77 -16.37
C ARG A 25 15.04 12.26 -16.17
N ASP A 26 14.20 13.11 -16.76
CA ASP A 26 14.34 14.57 -16.67
C ASP A 26 13.86 15.10 -15.30
N GLU A 27 12.74 14.58 -14.81
CA GLU A 27 12.11 15.04 -13.56
C GLU A 27 12.68 14.39 -12.30
N ARG A 28 13.18 13.16 -12.40
CA ARG A 28 13.88 12.44 -11.32
C ARG A 28 13.06 12.38 -10.02
N PRO A 29 11.85 11.77 -10.05
CA PRO A 29 11.00 11.65 -8.88
C PRO A 29 11.70 10.92 -7.73
N TRP A 30 11.27 11.21 -6.50
CA TRP A 30 11.81 10.52 -5.32
C TRP A 30 11.37 9.07 -5.26
N GLY A 31 10.15 8.76 -5.71
CA GLY A 31 9.60 7.41 -5.75
C GLY A 31 8.43 7.27 -6.74
N PHE A 32 7.80 6.11 -6.73
CA PHE A 32 6.72 5.77 -7.64
C PHE A 32 5.52 5.18 -6.91
N ILE A 33 4.34 5.16 -7.53
CA ILE A 33 3.15 4.52 -6.95
C ILE A 33 2.40 3.69 -8.00
N LEU A 34 2.00 2.48 -7.63
CA LEU A 34 1.23 1.57 -8.46
C LEU A 34 -0.26 1.60 -8.11
N PHE A 35 -1.08 1.45 -9.14
CA PHE A 35 -2.54 1.34 -9.06
C PHE A 35 -3.02 0.05 -9.73
N ALA A 36 -4.32 -0.26 -9.60
CA ALA A 36 -4.91 -1.46 -10.19
C ALA A 36 -4.64 -1.62 -11.71
N ARG A 37 -4.59 -0.51 -12.45
CA ARG A 37 -4.27 -0.50 -13.89
C ARG A 37 -2.85 -0.97 -14.21
N ASN A 38 -1.94 -0.91 -13.24
CA ASN A 38 -0.54 -1.30 -13.39
C ASN A 38 -0.30 -2.77 -13.01
N VAL A 39 -1.30 -3.44 -12.38
CA VAL A 39 -1.18 -4.82 -11.90
C VAL A 39 -1.39 -5.79 -13.08
N GLY A 40 -0.36 -6.57 -13.37
CA GLY A 40 -0.36 -7.69 -14.31
C GLY A 40 0.06 -8.98 -13.63
N GLU A 41 0.72 -9.86 -14.36
CA GLU A 41 1.36 -11.05 -13.77
C GLU A 41 2.59 -10.66 -12.95
N THR A 42 3.06 -11.57 -12.09
CA THR A 42 4.19 -11.35 -11.16
C THR A 42 5.41 -10.74 -11.84
N GLU A 43 5.82 -11.32 -12.96
CA GLU A 43 6.98 -10.89 -13.75
C GLU A 43 6.77 -9.48 -14.32
N GLN A 44 5.58 -9.18 -14.84
CA GLN A 44 5.26 -7.87 -15.39
C GLN A 44 5.32 -6.76 -14.33
N ILE A 45 4.86 -7.03 -13.11
CA ILE A 45 4.96 -6.05 -12.02
C ILE A 45 6.43 -5.82 -11.65
N ARG A 46 7.23 -6.89 -11.57
CA ARG A 46 8.67 -6.79 -11.26
C ARG A 46 9.42 -6.00 -12.33
N ASP A 47 9.13 -6.25 -13.60
CA ASP A 47 9.73 -5.54 -14.73
C ASP A 47 9.35 -4.06 -14.75
N LEU A 48 8.08 -3.74 -14.43
CA LEU A 48 7.63 -2.35 -14.31
C LEU A 48 8.36 -1.62 -13.18
N VAL A 49 8.45 -2.22 -11.99
CA VAL A 49 9.17 -1.67 -10.84
C VAL A 49 10.65 -1.47 -11.15
N ALA A 50 11.29 -2.45 -11.80
CA ALA A 50 12.68 -2.35 -12.22
C ALA A 50 12.88 -1.21 -13.23
N SER A 51 11.99 -1.10 -14.22
CA SER A 51 12.03 -0.04 -15.24
C SER A 51 11.89 1.35 -14.61
N MET A 52 10.96 1.53 -13.66
CA MET A 52 10.81 2.78 -12.91
C MET A 52 12.09 3.18 -12.18
N ARG A 53 12.70 2.26 -11.44
CA ARG A 53 13.96 2.49 -10.72
C ARG A 53 15.13 2.80 -11.65
N ASP A 54 15.20 2.13 -12.80
CA ASP A 54 16.21 2.38 -13.84
C ASP A 54 16.10 3.82 -14.39
N THR A 55 14.87 4.33 -14.60
CA THR A 55 14.68 5.70 -15.11
C THR A 55 15.29 6.78 -14.23
N VAL A 56 15.43 6.51 -12.92
CA VAL A 56 16.01 7.45 -11.95
C VAL A 56 17.39 7.02 -11.45
N GLY A 57 17.94 5.92 -11.96
CA GLY A 57 19.24 5.38 -11.57
C GLY A 57 19.33 5.00 -10.09
N ARG A 58 18.21 4.64 -9.46
CA ARG A 58 18.11 4.34 -8.03
C ARG A 58 17.39 3.01 -7.81
N THR A 59 18.17 1.97 -7.55
CA THR A 59 17.65 0.62 -7.23
C THR A 59 16.85 0.58 -5.93
N ASP A 60 17.02 1.59 -5.07
CA ASP A 60 16.33 1.76 -3.79
C ASP A 60 15.14 2.73 -3.84
N ALA A 61 14.79 3.27 -5.02
CA ALA A 61 13.66 4.20 -5.11
C ALA A 61 12.37 3.50 -4.61
N PRO A 62 11.66 4.11 -3.65
CA PRO A 62 10.48 3.47 -3.07
C PRO A 62 9.38 3.37 -4.11
N VAL A 63 8.72 2.22 -4.11
CA VAL A 63 7.49 2.01 -4.89
C VAL A 63 6.36 1.75 -3.92
N PHE A 64 5.37 2.64 -3.98
CA PHE A 64 4.19 2.68 -3.15
C PHE A 64 3.03 1.90 -3.78
N ILE A 65 2.08 1.50 -2.95
CA ILE A 65 0.78 0.95 -3.35
C ILE A 65 -0.25 1.21 -2.23
N ASP A 66 -1.54 1.15 -2.54
CA ASP A 66 -2.59 1.11 -1.52
C ASP A 66 -3.12 -0.31 -1.33
N GLN A 67 -2.58 -1.04 -0.34
CA GLN A 67 -2.99 -2.39 0.00
C GLN A 67 -3.54 -2.43 1.43
N GLU A 68 -4.80 -2.01 1.60
CA GLU A 68 -5.46 -1.98 2.93
C GLU A 68 -6.24 -3.27 3.25
N GLY A 69 -6.81 -3.89 2.23
CA GLY A 69 -7.81 -4.95 2.34
C GLY A 69 -9.22 -4.49 1.99
N GLY A 70 -10.12 -5.44 1.76
CA GLY A 70 -11.49 -5.17 1.33
C GLY A 70 -11.57 -4.42 -0.01
N ARG A 71 -12.09 -3.19 0.01
CA ARG A 71 -12.29 -2.37 -1.20
C ARG A 71 -10.98 -1.75 -1.72
N VAL A 72 -10.05 -1.44 -0.83
CA VAL A 72 -8.76 -0.83 -1.19
C VAL A 72 -7.69 -1.92 -1.15
N GLN A 73 -7.65 -2.67 -2.25
CA GLN A 73 -6.71 -3.77 -2.43
C GLN A 73 -6.39 -3.87 -3.91
N ARG A 74 -5.11 -3.64 -4.27
CA ARG A 74 -4.65 -3.65 -5.67
C ARG A 74 -4.19 -5.05 -6.07
N LEU A 75 -3.40 -5.72 -5.24
CA LEU A 75 -3.05 -7.12 -5.45
C LEU A 75 -4.19 -7.99 -4.93
N ARG A 76 -4.80 -8.77 -5.82
CA ARG A 76 -5.92 -9.69 -5.56
C ARG A 76 -5.54 -11.09 -6.02
N PRO A 77 -6.36 -12.13 -5.75
CA PRO A 77 -6.06 -13.47 -6.24
C PRO A 77 -5.88 -13.46 -7.76
N PRO A 78 -4.86 -14.15 -8.30
CA PRO A 78 -3.98 -15.12 -7.62
C PRO A 78 -2.73 -14.52 -6.93
N LEU A 79 -2.46 -13.22 -7.05
CA LEU A 79 -1.23 -12.59 -6.55
C LEU A 79 -1.17 -12.47 -5.02
N ALA A 80 -2.33 -12.22 -4.40
CA ALA A 80 -2.49 -12.09 -2.95
C ALA A 80 -3.91 -12.54 -2.56
N PRO A 81 -4.17 -13.08 -1.36
CA PRO A 81 -5.51 -13.44 -0.94
C PRO A 81 -6.40 -12.19 -0.81
N ASN A 82 -7.74 -12.37 -0.83
CA ASN A 82 -8.64 -11.26 -0.48
C ASN A 82 -8.57 -11.00 1.02
N TYR A 83 -8.01 -9.87 1.43
CA TYR A 83 -7.87 -9.50 2.83
C TYR A 83 -9.14 -8.85 3.38
N PRO A 84 -9.43 -8.99 4.68
CA PRO A 84 -10.54 -8.30 5.32
C PRO A 84 -10.32 -6.78 5.32
N ALA A 85 -11.41 -6.01 5.36
CA ALA A 85 -11.32 -4.57 5.58
C ALA A 85 -10.96 -4.24 7.04
N GLY A 86 -10.38 -3.06 7.29
CA GLY A 86 -9.97 -2.63 8.63
C GLY A 86 -11.08 -2.72 9.69
N GLY A 87 -12.34 -2.44 9.32
CA GLY A 87 -13.49 -2.54 10.22
C GLY A 87 -13.73 -3.95 10.76
N ALA A 88 -13.34 -5.01 10.04
CA ALA A 88 -13.43 -6.39 10.51
C ALA A 88 -12.40 -6.69 11.60
N LEU A 89 -11.18 -6.13 11.47
CA LEU A 89 -10.15 -6.21 12.52
C LEU A 89 -10.59 -5.44 13.77
N GLY A 90 -11.25 -4.30 13.57
CA GLY A 90 -11.90 -3.54 14.63
C GLY A 90 -12.99 -4.30 15.37
N ALA A 91 -13.85 -5.01 14.64
CA ALA A 91 -14.87 -5.86 15.23
C ALA A 91 -14.26 -7.00 16.04
N LEU A 92 -13.18 -7.61 15.55
CA LEU A 92 -12.45 -8.63 16.30
C LEU A 92 -11.84 -8.04 17.57
N TRP A 93 -11.19 -6.87 17.49
CA TRP A 93 -10.61 -6.19 18.65
C TRP A 93 -11.62 -5.84 19.74
N ARG A 94 -12.85 -5.44 19.37
CA ARG A 94 -13.92 -5.15 20.34
C ARG A 94 -14.37 -6.40 21.09
N ASN A 95 -14.29 -7.57 20.47
CA ASN A 95 -14.62 -8.84 21.09
C ASN A 95 -13.44 -9.40 21.90
N ASP A 96 -12.23 -9.32 21.34
CA ASP A 96 -10.97 -9.75 21.95
C ASP A 96 -9.82 -8.85 21.45
N ARG A 97 -9.31 -8.01 22.36
CA ARG A 97 -8.28 -7.00 22.07
C ARG A 97 -6.96 -7.60 21.61
N GLU A 98 -6.54 -8.72 22.20
CA GLU A 98 -5.29 -9.40 21.83
C GLU A 98 -5.44 -10.04 20.45
N ALA A 99 -6.54 -10.73 20.20
CA ALA A 99 -6.83 -11.30 18.89
C ALA A 99 -6.90 -10.23 17.80
N GLY A 100 -7.55 -9.09 18.06
CA GLY A 100 -7.62 -7.96 17.13
C GLY A 100 -6.26 -7.38 16.79
N ARG A 101 -5.42 -7.07 17.80
CA ARG A 101 -4.05 -6.59 17.59
C ARG A 101 -3.20 -7.59 16.82
N ARG A 102 -3.27 -8.86 17.19
CA ARG A 102 -2.54 -9.93 16.51
C ARG A 102 -2.97 -10.07 15.05
N ALA A 103 -4.27 -9.99 14.76
CA ALA A 103 -4.80 -10.05 13.40
C ALA A 103 -4.36 -8.85 12.55
N ALA A 104 -4.37 -7.63 13.10
CA ALA A 104 -3.88 -6.44 12.41
C ALA A 104 -2.40 -6.56 12.04
N TRP A 105 -1.56 -7.00 12.99
CA TRP A 105 -0.14 -7.25 12.75
C TRP A 105 0.07 -8.34 11.68
N LEU A 106 -0.64 -9.48 11.79
CA LEU A 106 -0.51 -10.58 10.83
C LEU A 106 -0.94 -10.19 9.41
N MET A 107 -2.04 -9.45 9.27
CA MET A 107 -2.51 -8.98 7.98
C MET A 107 -1.47 -8.05 7.33
N ALA A 108 -0.98 -7.07 8.07
CA ALA A 108 0.08 -6.17 7.60
C ALA A 108 1.36 -6.92 7.24
N ARG A 109 1.73 -7.96 8.02
CA ARG A 109 2.90 -8.78 7.72
C ARG A 109 2.74 -9.59 6.43
N LEU A 110 1.53 -10.08 6.17
CA LEU A 110 1.19 -10.75 4.91
C LEU A 110 1.19 -9.76 3.74
N HIS A 111 0.69 -8.53 3.91
CA HIS A 111 0.81 -7.49 2.89
C HIS A 111 2.28 -7.23 2.54
N ALA A 112 3.14 -6.97 3.53
CA ALA A 112 4.56 -6.76 3.29
C ALA A 112 5.19 -7.94 2.54
N PHE A 113 4.88 -9.17 2.96
CA PHE A 113 5.38 -10.39 2.32
C PHE A 113 4.95 -10.52 0.84
N ASP A 114 3.69 -10.25 0.54
CA ASP A 114 3.17 -10.33 -0.82
C ASP A 114 3.73 -9.19 -1.70
N LEU A 115 3.80 -7.97 -1.18
CA LEU A 115 4.29 -6.79 -1.90
C LEU A 115 5.79 -6.85 -2.22
N LEU A 116 6.62 -7.28 -1.27
CA LEU A 116 8.08 -7.33 -1.45
C LEU A 116 8.51 -8.25 -2.59
N ARG A 117 7.75 -9.32 -2.88
CA ARG A 117 7.99 -10.23 -4.01
C ARG A 117 7.94 -9.54 -5.37
N HIS A 118 7.21 -8.43 -5.44
CA HIS A 118 7.08 -7.61 -6.65
C HIS A 118 8.02 -6.40 -6.65
N GLY A 119 8.84 -6.23 -5.61
CA GLY A 119 9.73 -5.07 -5.44
C GLY A 119 9.02 -3.80 -4.96
N ILE A 120 7.76 -3.90 -4.55
CA ILE A 120 6.98 -2.83 -3.91
C ILE A 120 7.43 -2.74 -2.45
N THR A 121 7.88 -1.56 -2.03
CA THR A 121 8.59 -1.38 -0.75
C THR A 121 7.90 -0.45 0.22
N ALA A 122 6.78 0.16 -0.19
CA ALA A 122 5.96 1.00 0.68
C ALA A 122 4.48 0.71 0.43
N ASP A 123 3.72 0.62 1.51
CA ASP A 123 2.27 0.47 1.50
C ASP A 123 1.64 1.68 2.20
N CYS A 124 0.58 2.23 1.64
CA CYS A 124 -0.17 3.35 2.21
C CYS A 124 -1.12 2.88 3.32
N LEU A 125 -0.58 2.15 4.29
CA LEU A 125 -1.25 1.54 5.44
C LEU A 125 -0.38 1.83 6.67
N PRO A 126 -0.93 2.06 7.89
CA PRO A 126 -2.31 1.93 8.36
C PRO A 126 -3.26 3.08 8.00
N VAL A 127 -4.56 2.79 7.97
CA VAL A 127 -5.63 3.81 7.97
C VAL A 127 -5.84 4.27 9.42
N LEU A 128 -5.59 5.54 9.70
CA LEU A 128 -5.68 6.13 11.05
C LEU A 128 -6.88 7.07 11.22
N ASP A 129 -7.79 7.09 10.26
CA ASP A 129 -9.01 7.88 10.34
C ASP A 129 -9.94 7.36 11.45
N VAL A 130 -10.53 8.29 12.20
CA VAL A 130 -11.57 8.02 13.20
C VAL A 130 -12.88 8.64 12.69
N PRO A 131 -13.79 7.86 12.07
CA PRO A 131 -15.02 8.41 11.51
C PRO A 131 -15.93 9.00 12.58
N VAL A 132 -16.37 10.24 12.36
CA VAL A 132 -17.35 10.95 13.20
C VAL A 132 -18.74 10.95 12.55
N GLU A 133 -19.77 11.28 13.32
CA GLU A 133 -21.12 11.43 12.80
C GLU A 133 -21.17 12.51 11.71
N GLY A 134 -21.85 12.23 10.59
CA GLY A 134 -21.92 13.13 9.43
C GLY A 134 -20.68 13.14 8.53
N ALA A 135 -19.63 12.36 8.85
CA ALA A 135 -18.46 12.24 7.98
C ALA A 135 -18.77 11.41 6.71
N SER A 136 -17.97 11.61 5.67
CA SER A 136 -18.09 10.88 4.41
C SER A 136 -17.90 9.36 4.57
N ASP A 137 -18.76 8.58 3.91
CA ASP A 137 -18.67 7.12 3.82
C ASP A 137 -17.46 6.60 3.02
N VAL A 138 -16.63 7.49 2.47
CA VAL A 138 -15.39 7.13 1.77
C VAL A 138 -14.44 6.33 2.67
N ILE A 139 -14.37 6.66 3.96
CA ILE A 139 -13.63 5.88 4.94
C ILE A 139 -14.43 4.62 5.31
N GLY A 140 -15.66 4.76 5.81
CA GLY A 140 -16.57 3.65 6.06
C GLY A 140 -15.90 2.44 6.71
N ALA A 141 -15.92 1.28 6.03
CA ALA A 141 -15.34 0.03 6.50
C ALA A 141 -13.79 -0.05 6.47
N ARG A 142 -13.09 0.97 5.95
CA ARG A 142 -11.62 1.06 5.95
C ARG A 142 -11.06 1.39 7.33
N ALA A 143 -11.76 2.24 8.07
CA ALA A 143 -11.37 2.56 9.45
C ALA A 143 -11.46 1.33 10.34
N TYR A 144 -10.50 1.21 11.26
CA TYR A 144 -10.55 0.17 12.29
C TYR A 144 -11.72 0.37 13.27
N GLY A 145 -12.20 1.59 13.46
CA GLY A 145 -13.34 1.85 14.33
C GLY A 145 -13.62 3.34 14.47
N LYS A 146 -14.62 3.67 15.29
CA LYS A 146 -14.98 5.06 15.62
C LYS A 146 -14.35 5.55 16.92
N GLU A 147 -13.69 4.66 17.66
CA GLU A 147 -13.02 4.99 18.92
C GLU A 147 -11.51 5.15 18.70
N PRO A 148 -10.89 6.25 19.16
CA PRO A 148 -9.46 6.48 18.99
C PRO A 148 -8.60 5.34 19.57
N GLY A 149 -9.04 4.70 20.66
CA GLY A 149 -8.30 3.60 21.29
C GLY A 149 -8.07 2.41 20.35
N ALA A 150 -9.11 1.98 19.62
CA ALA A 150 -8.99 0.89 18.65
C ALA A 150 -8.07 1.29 17.48
N VAL A 151 -8.20 2.52 16.98
CA VAL A 151 -7.38 3.02 15.87
C VAL A 151 -5.89 3.12 16.25
N ILE A 152 -5.59 3.57 17.48
CA ILE A 152 -4.21 3.63 18.00
C ILE A 152 -3.60 2.23 18.10
N GLU A 153 -4.29 1.28 18.73
CA GLU A 153 -3.75 -0.05 18.96
C GLU A 153 -3.60 -0.86 17.67
N LEU A 154 -4.63 -0.86 16.82
CA LEU A 154 -4.61 -1.60 15.56
C LEU A 154 -3.72 -0.93 14.51
N GLY A 155 -3.72 0.40 14.45
CA GLY A 155 -2.83 1.16 13.59
C GLY A 155 -1.36 0.93 13.92
N ARG A 156 -1.00 0.93 15.22
CA ARG A 156 0.37 0.59 15.66
C ARG A 156 0.74 -0.84 15.26
N ALA A 157 -0.12 -1.81 15.57
CA ALA A 157 0.12 -3.21 15.24
C ALA A 157 0.30 -3.42 13.72
N ALA A 158 -0.50 -2.74 12.90
CA ALA A 158 -0.36 -2.79 11.44
C ALA A 158 0.95 -2.13 10.96
N ALA A 159 1.31 -0.95 11.49
CA ALA A 159 2.58 -0.30 11.16
C ALA A 159 3.80 -1.18 11.51
N GLU A 160 3.78 -1.82 12.69
CA GLU A 160 4.81 -2.79 13.11
C GLU A 160 4.81 -4.08 12.28
N GLY A 161 3.67 -4.45 11.69
CA GLY A 161 3.58 -5.60 10.78
C GLY A 161 4.19 -5.34 9.40
N LEU A 162 4.17 -4.09 8.94
CA LEU A 162 4.75 -3.67 7.65
C LEU A 162 6.28 -3.56 7.68
N MET A 163 6.87 -3.29 8.85
CA MET A 163 8.32 -3.24 9.08
C MET A 163 8.90 -4.66 9.18
#